data_AF-A0A101JER1-F1
#
_entry.id   AF-A0A101JER1-F1
#
_cell.length_a   1.000
_cell.length_b   1.000
_cell.length_c   1.000
_cell.angle_alpha   90.00
_cell.angle_beta   90.00
_cell.angle_gamma   90.00
#
_symmetry.space_group_name_H-M   'P 1'
#
loop_
_entity.id
_entity.type
_entity.pdbx_description
1 polymer ?
#
loop_
_entity_poly.entity_id
_entity_poly.type
_entity_poly.pdbx_seq_one_letter_code
_entity_poly.pdbx_strand_id
1 'polypeptide(L)'
;MNDTGSRQRRSLTVVLLDGVLRLLTITPTPKVHDPGARRGLGRYAVLAGLLAALAGTVLLVVVLVRDPGDPAPPPDPAAALPGAPRSADPAWPQPVLPSSATVTTTATSAAPASATPSASSGPVRVVPGTSPSAGSVPVTGSTPVPLTAAYQTSGGLLGAYRMTVTVANPGTTAANGWTLTVTLPRATLRVGSVTGATAAQDGSTWTFVPDTGTSPVPAGGSVAVAFTVSGATLIDAAPQGCSIDGTACTS
;
A
#
# COMPACT_ATOMS: atom_id res chain seq x y z
N MET A 1 -57.99 35.03 4.35
CA MET A 1 -57.68 33.78 3.64
C MET A 1 -56.36 33.96 2.90
N ASN A 2 -55.28 33.30 3.33
CA ASN A 2 -54.01 33.27 2.61
C ASN A 2 -53.60 31.82 2.42
N ASP A 3 -53.58 31.41 1.15
CA ASP A 3 -53.09 30.13 0.65
C ASP A 3 -51.56 30.14 0.69
N THR A 4 -50.94 29.17 1.36
CA THR A 4 -49.48 28.97 1.34
C THR A 4 -49.18 27.62 0.71
N GLY A 5 -48.82 27.68 -0.58
CA GLY A 5 -48.42 26.52 -1.38
C GLY A 5 -47.16 25.86 -0.82
N SER A 6 -47.30 24.59 -0.46
CA SER A 6 -46.23 23.66 -0.13
C SER A 6 -45.37 23.40 -1.37
N ARG A 7 -44.22 24.07 -1.47
CA ARG A 7 -43.16 23.68 -2.43
C ARG A 7 -42.56 22.35 -1.99
N GLN A 8 -43.13 21.29 -2.53
CA GLN A 8 -42.63 19.91 -2.46
C GLN A 8 -41.23 19.88 -3.08
N ARG A 9 -40.19 19.86 -2.22
CA ARG A 9 -38.79 19.65 -2.63
C ARG A 9 -38.69 18.26 -3.23
N ARG A 10 -38.77 18.17 -4.56
CA ARG A 10 -38.51 16.93 -5.29
C ARG A 10 -37.03 16.60 -5.14
N SER A 11 -36.76 15.45 -4.53
CA SER A 11 -35.42 14.94 -4.28
C SER A 11 -34.68 14.74 -5.60
N LEU A 12 -33.44 15.23 -5.67
CA LEU A 12 -32.55 15.16 -6.83
C LEU A 12 -32.37 13.74 -7.37
N THR A 13 -32.53 12.73 -6.52
CA THR A 13 -32.54 11.31 -6.90
C THR A 13 -33.64 10.97 -7.91
N VAL A 14 -34.80 11.60 -7.84
CA VAL A 14 -35.90 11.36 -8.80
C VAL A 14 -35.59 11.99 -10.17
N VAL A 15 -34.90 13.14 -10.19
CA VAL A 15 -34.49 13.79 -11.45
C VAL A 15 -33.37 13.00 -12.14
N LEU A 16 -32.46 12.41 -11.36
CA LEU A 16 -31.41 11.54 -11.89
C LEU A 16 -31.97 10.21 -12.43
N LEU A 17 -32.94 9.60 -11.73
CA LEU A 17 -33.54 8.35 -12.18
C LEU A 17 -34.34 8.53 -13.48
N ASP A 18 -35.06 9.66 -13.63
CA ASP A 18 -35.83 9.97 -14.84
C ASP A 18 -34.91 10.32 -16.04
N GLY A 19 -33.71 10.88 -15.76
CA GLY A 19 -32.66 11.07 -16.76
C GLY A 19 -32.05 9.77 -17.27
N VAL A 20 -31.81 8.81 -16.36
CA VAL A 20 -31.27 7.47 -16.72
C VAL A 20 -32.30 6.62 -17.46
N LEU A 21 -33.58 6.68 -17.06
CA LEU A 21 -34.64 5.95 -17.75
C LEU A 21 -34.89 6.47 -19.17
N ARG A 22 -34.70 7.79 -19.42
CA ARG A 22 -34.76 8.36 -20.77
C ARG A 22 -33.57 8.02 -21.66
N LEU A 23 -32.46 7.56 -21.09
CA LEU A 23 -31.30 7.10 -21.86
C LEU A 23 -31.43 5.63 -22.32
N LEU A 24 -32.29 4.84 -21.68
CA LEU A 24 -32.46 3.42 -21.97
C LEU A 24 -33.55 3.10 -23.02
N THR A 25 -34.31 4.09 -23.51
CA THR A 25 -35.38 3.89 -24.50
C THR A 25 -35.00 4.23 -25.95
N ILE A 26 -33.73 4.49 -26.24
CA ILE A 26 -33.28 4.60 -27.63
C ILE A 26 -33.02 3.18 -28.14
N THR A 27 -34.09 2.47 -28.51
CA THR A 27 -33.98 1.27 -29.34
C THR A 27 -33.62 1.69 -30.76
N PRO A 28 -32.40 1.46 -31.27
CA PRO A 28 -32.11 1.69 -32.66
C PRO A 28 -32.95 0.70 -33.47
N THR A 29 -33.87 1.23 -34.28
CA THR A 29 -34.58 0.43 -35.29
C THR A 29 -33.54 -0.13 -36.27
N PRO A 30 -33.47 -1.45 -36.48
CA PRO A 30 -32.57 -2.02 -37.46
C PRO A 30 -33.10 -1.68 -38.86
N LYS A 31 -32.64 -0.55 -39.40
CA LYS A 31 -32.86 -0.20 -40.79
C LYS A 31 -31.91 -1.05 -41.62
N VAL A 32 -32.42 -2.17 -42.13
CA VAL A 32 -31.75 -2.98 -43.17
C VAL A 32 -31.42 -2.03 -44.32
N HIS A 33 -30.14 -1.75 -44.52
CA HIS A 33 -29.64 -0.95 -45.63
C HIS A 33 -28.92 -1.85 -46.62
N ASP A 34 -29.31 -1.69 -47.88
CA ASP A 34 -28.79 -2.38 -49.05
C ASP A 34 -27.25 -2.40 -49.12
N PRO A 35 -26.65 -3.51 -49.58
CA PRO A 35 -25.21 -3.63 -49.78
C PRO A 35 -24.80 -2.91 -51.07
N GLY A 36 -24.69 -1.59 -51.01
CA GLY A 36 -24.35 -0.78 -52.18
C GLY A 36 -23.65 0.52 -51.84
N ALA A 37 -22.32 0.50 -51.96
CA ALA A 37 -21.42 1.65 -52.01
C ALA A 37 -21.13 2.40 -50.68
N ARG A 38 -19.86 2.34 -50.25
CA ARG A 38 -18.97 3.49 -49.88
C ARG A 38 -17.79 3.01 -49.02
N ARG A 39 -16.68 2.65 -49.67
CA ARG A 39 -15.41 2.20 -49.04
C ARG A 39 -14.64 3.30 -48.25
N GLY A 40 -15.19 4.51 -48.07
CA GLY A 40 -14.50 5.64 -47.41
C GLY A 40 -14.97 5.99 -46.00
N LEU A 41 -16.22 5.67 -45.62
CA LEU A 41 -16.81 6.14 -44.35
C LEU A 41 -16.61 5.18 -43.16
N GLY A 42 -16.22 3.93 -43.42
CA GLY A 42 -16.06 2.93 -42.36
C GLY A 42 -14.96 3.26 -41.35
N ARG A 43 -13.90 3.97 -41.77
CA ARG A 43 -12.79 4.33 -40.88
C ARG A 43 -13.20 5.35 -39.81
N TYR A 44 -14.05 6.31 -40.17
CA TYR A 44 -14.55 7.31 -39.22
C TYR A 44 -15.55 6.71 -38.21
N ALA A 45 -16.35 5.72 -38.64
CA ALA A 45 -17.25 5.01 -37.74
C ALA A 45 -16.49 4.20 -36.68
N VAL A 46 -15.38 3.55 -37.06
CA VAL A 46 -14.52 2.81 -36.12
C VAL A 46 -13.83 3.76 -35.13
N LEU A 47 -13.29 4.89 -35.61
CA LEU A 47 -12.68 5.91 -34.75
C LEU A 47 -13.69 6.51 -33.76
N ALA A 48 -14.89 6.83 -34.22
CA ALA A 48 -15.95 7.37 -33.36
C ALA A 48 -16.39 6.35 -32.30
N GLY A 49 -16.51 5.06 -32.67
CA GLY A 49 -16.82 3.98 -31.73
C GLY A 49 -15.74 3.80 -30.66
N LEU A 50 -14.47 3.85 -31.06
CA LEU A 50 -13.34 3.71 -30.12
C LEU A 50 -13.28 4.88 -29.12
N LEU A 51 -13.52 6.11 -29.60
CA LEU A 51 -13.59 7.30 -28.74
C LEU A 51 -14.77 7.24 -27.77
N ALA A 52 -15.94 6.81 -28.22
CA ALA A 52 -17.10 6.63 -27.36
C ALA A 52 -16.85 5.57 -26.27
N ALA A 53 -16.21 4.45 -26.63
CA ALA A 53 -15.82 3.42 -25.68
C ALA A 53 -14.85 3.96 -24.63
N LEU A 54 -13.77 4.65 -25.04
CA LEU A 54 -12.80 5.26 -24.13
C LEU A 54 -13.44 6.29 -23.19
N ALA A 55 -14.33 7.14 -23.70
CA ALA A 55 -15.06 8.10 -22.87
C ALA A 55 -15.95 7.40 -21.83
N GLY A 56 -16.59 6.30 -22.21
CA GLY A 56 -17.38 5.46 -21.29
C GLY A 56 -16.52 4.84 -20.18
N THR A 57 -15.34 4.31 -20.50
CA THR A 57 -14.44 3.73 -19.49
C THR A 57 -13.91 4.78 -18.53
N VAL A 58 -13.52 5.97 -19.03
CA VAL A 58 -13.07 7.08 -18.17
C VAL A 58 -14.19 7.52 -17.24
N LEU A 59 -15.43 7.64 -17.74
CA LEU A 59 -16.57 8.00 -16.91
C LEU A 59 -16.83 6.97 -15.81
N LEU A 60 -16.77 5.67 -16.15
CA LEU A 60 -16.96 4.58 -15.18
C LEU A 60 -15.89 4.62 -14.07
N VAL A 61 -14.63 4.81 -14.43
CA VAL A 61 -13.52 4.93 -13.47
C VAL A 61 -13.72 6.15 -12.57
N VAL A 62 -14.13 7.29 -13.12
CA VAL A 62 -14.39 8.50 -12.32
C VAL A 62 -15.54 8.29 -11.34
N VAL A 63 -16.62 7.61 -11.74
CA VAL A 63 -17.74 7.29 -10.83
C VAL A 63 -17.26 6.35 -9.72
N LEU A 64 -16.53 5.29 -10.04
CA LEU A 64 -16.04 4.33 -9.05
C LEU A 64 -15.01 4.91 -8.06
N VAL A 65 -14.20 5.88 -8.49
CA VAL A 65 -13.19 6.53 -7.64
C VAL A 65 -13.79 7.70 -6.84
N ARG A 66 -14.92 8.28 -7.28
CA ARG A 66 -15.60 9.38 -6.61
C ARG A 66 -16.70 8.94 -5.64
N ASP A 67 -16.64 7.71 -5.13
CA ASP A 67 -17.29 7.29 -3.88
C ASP A 67 -16.28 7.31 -2.71
N PRO A 68 -15.69 8.46 -2.30
CA PRO A 68 -15.17 8.59 -0.95
C PRO A 68 -16.40 8.64 -0.03
N GLY A 69 -16.50 7.64 0.83
CA GLY A 69 -17.67 7.37 1.66
C GLY A 69 -18.32 8.60 2.28
N ASP A 70 -19.65 8.57 2.31
CA ASP A 70 -20.45 9.45 3.14
C ASP A 70 -19.85 9.49 4.55
N PRO A 71 -19.45 10.68 5.05
CA PRO A 71 -19.07 10.81 6.45
C PRO A 71 -20.28 10.40 7.28
N ALA A 72 -20.09 9.42 8.16
CA ALA A 72 -21.10 9.01 9.11
C ALA A 72 -21.67 10.26 9.81
N PRO A 73 -23.00 10.38 9.95
CA PRO A 73 -23.60 11.52 10.61
C PRO A 73 -23.06 11.61 12.04
N PRO A 74 -22.73 12.82 12.52
CA PRO A 74 -22.23 13.00 13.88
C PRO A 74 -23.27 12.49 14.89
N PRO A 75 -22.85 11.90 16.02
CA PRO A 75 -23.78 11.54 17.09
C PRO A 75 -24.45 12.81 17.63
N ASP A 76 -25.78 12.74 17.78
CA ASP A 76 -26.61 13.81 18.35
C ASP A 76 -26.02 14.27 19.70
N PRO A 77 -25.67 15.56 19.86
CA PRO A 77 -25.31 16.09 21.16
C PRO A 77 -26.57 16.13 22.04
N ALA A 78 -26.61 15.25 23.03
CA ALA A 78 -27.59 15.32 24.10
C ALA A 78 -27.53 16.71 24.76
N ALA A 79 -28.69 17.35 24.79
CA ALA A 79 -29.06 18.59 25.48
C ALA A 79 -28.04 19.14 26.49
N ALA A 80 -27.35 20.22 26.11
CA ALA A 80 -26.67 21.11 27.05
C ALA A 80 -27.39 22.47 27.11
N LEU A 81 -27.53 22.96 28.35
CA LEU A 81 -28.27 24.13 28.81
C LEU A 81 -27.90 25.47 28.16
N PRO A 82 -28.76 26.50 28.25
CA PRO A 82 -28.47 27.83 27.74
C PRO A 82 -27.62 28.66 28.73
N GLY A 83 -26.54 29.26 28.23
CA GLY A 83 -26.00 30.51 28.80
C GLY A 83 -24.48 30.66 28.78
N ALA A 84 -23.97 31.56 27.92
CA ALA A 84 -23.06 32.68 28.26
C ALA A 84 -22.45 33.31 26.99
N PRO A 85 -22.15 34.64 26.98
CA PRO A 85 -21.77 35.38 25.78
C PRO A 85 -20.25 35.43 25.51
N ARG A 86 -19.96 35.56 24.21
CA ARG A 86 -18.79 36.14 23.50
C ARG A 86 -17.50 36.47 24.29
N SER A 87 -16.38 35.98 23.76
CA SER A 87 -15.06 36.62 23.78
C SER A 87 -14.33 36.18 22.50
N ALA A 88 -14.23 37.07 21.51
CA ALA A 88 -13.04 37.88 21.22
C ALA A 88 -11.90 37.06 20.57
N ASP A 89 -11.81 37.20 19.25
CA ASP A 89 -10.63 36.94 18.41
C ASP A 89 -9.40 37.67 18.98
N PRO A 90 -8.19 37.09 18.93
CA PRO A 90 -7.22 37.69 18.00
C PRO A 90 -6.19 36.75 17.34
N ALA A 91 -5.88 37.12 16.10
CA ALA A 91 -4.55 37.19 15.49
C ALA A 91 -3.78 35.87 15.22
N TRP A 92 -3.86 35.44 13.96
CA TRP A 92 -2.93 34.51 13.33
C TRP A 92 -1.53 35.13 13.18
N PRO A 93 -0.45 34.46 13.65
CA PRO A 93 0.91 34.77 13.22
C PRO A 93 1.21 34.18 11.83
N GLN A 94 1.89 34.97 11.00
CA GLN A 94 2.26 34.60 9.63
C GLN A 94 3.37 33.53 9.57
N PRO A 95 3.42 32.69 8.50
CA PRO A 95 4.53 31.78 8.26
C PRO A 95 5.75 32.54 7.75
N VAL A 96 6.86 32.50 8.49
CA VAL A 96 8.19 32.87 7.99
C VAL A 96 8.78 31.72 7.17
N LEU A 97 9.24 32.02 5.95
CA LEU A 97 9.96 31.08 5.10
C LEU A 97 11.37 30.82 5.66
N PRO A 98 11.82 29.57 5.82
CA PRO A 98 13.23 29.29 6.06
C PRO A 98 14.05 29.35 4.76
N SER A 99 15.16 30.09 4.84
CA SER A 99 16.21 30.24 3.84
C SER A 99 16.81 28.91 3.38
N SER A 100 17.03 28.82 2.06
CA SER A 100 17.82 27.80 1.40
C SER A 100 19.29 27.88 1.84
N ALA A 101 19.74 26.95 2.69
CA ALA A 101 21.16 26.75 2.97
C ALA A 101 21.73 25.73 1.99
N THR A 102 22.62 26.20 1.12
CA THR A 102 23.47 25.37 0.25
C THR A 102 24.49 24.63 1.12
N VAL A 103 24.33 23.32 1.28
CA VAL A 103 25.34 22.48 1.93
C VAL A 103 26.22 21.85 0.86
N THR A 104 27.44 22.37 0.74
CA THR A 104 28.53 21.75 -0.01
C THR A 104 29.08 20.59 0.84
N THR A 105 28.77 19.33 0.50
CA THR A 105 29.42 18.17 1.09
C THR A 105 30.58 17.72 0.20
N THR A 106 31.79 17.87 0.74
CA THR A 106 33.04 17.34 0.23
C THR A 106 33.05 15.81 0.34
N ALA A 107 33.09 15.13 -0.80
CA ALA A 107 33.26 13.68 -0.87
C ALA A 107 34.70 13.30 -0.46
N THR A 108 34.87 12.73 0.73
CA THR A 108 36.11 12.06 1.13
C THR A 108 35.96 10.58 0.78
N SER A 109 36.68 10.17 -0.26
CA SER A 109 36.79 8.78 -0.72
C SER A 109 37.68 7.99 0.25
N ALA A 110 37.08 7.11 1.05
CA ALA A 110 37.80 6.16 1.90
C ALA A 110 37.81 4.79 1.23
N ALA A 111 39.01 4.33 0.86
CA ALA A 111 39.27 3.03 0.27
C ALA A 111 39.02 1.90 1.30
N PRO A 112 38.34 0.80 0.92
CA PRO A 112 38.26 -0.38 1.77
C PRO A 112 39.56 -1.20 1.67
N ALA A 113 40.22 -1.37 2.81
CA ALA A 113 41.35 -2.28 2.98
C ALA A 113 40.86 -3.74 3.02
N SER A 114 41.46 -4.59 2.20
CA SER A 114 41.31 -6.04 2.22
C SER A 114 41.81 -6.61 3.55
N ALA A 115 40.93 -7.25 4.33
CA ALA A 115 41.31 -8.00 5.52
C ALA A 115 41.30 -9.51 5.20
N THR A 116 42.50 -10.09 5.21
CA THR A 116 42.77 -11.53 5.08
C THR A 116 42.48 -12.24 6.41
N PRO A 117 41.71 -13.34 6.47
CA PRO A 117 41.59 -14.12 7.70
C PRO A 117 42.81 -15.03 7.88
N SER A 118 43.61 -14.77 8.91
CA SER A 118 44.61 -15.73 9.42
C SER A 118 43.93 -16.71 10.37
N ALA A 119 43.91 -17.98 9.96
CA ALA A 119 43.66 -19.10 10.85
C ALA A 119 44.88 -19.32 11.76
N SER A 120 44.67 -19.35 13.08
CA SER A 120 45.65 -19.92 14.01
C SER A 120 44.93 -20.71 15.09
N SER A 121 45.01 -22.03 14.93
CA SER A 121 44.60 -23.06 15.86
C SER A 121 45.59 -23.17 17.01
N GLY A 122 45.14 -22.90 18.23
CA GLY A 122 45.89 -23.17 19.47
C GLY A 122 45.10 -24.12 20.38
N PRO A 123 45.69 -25.21 20.90
CA PRO A 123 45.04 -26.08 21.88
C PRO A 123 45.20 -25.49 23.29
N VAL A 124 44.10 -25.07 23.92
CA VAL A 124 44.12 -24.62 25.32
C VAL A 124 43.73 -25.76 26.26
N ARG A 125 44.65 -25.94 27.21
CA ARG A 125 44.76 -26.93 28.28
C ARG A 125 43.59 -26.86 29.28
N VAL A 126 43.04 -28.03 29.59
CA VAL A 126 42.00 -28.25 30.61
C VAL A 126 42.61 -28.08 32.01
N VAL A 127 41.98 -27.28 32.87
CA VAL A 127 42.22 -27.24 34.32
C VAL A 127 40.90 -27.57 35.03
N PRO A 128 40.85 -28.59 35.91
CA PRO A 128 39.66 -28.87 36.71
C PRO A 128 39.67 -27.98 37.97
N GLY A 129 38.79 -26.99 38.00
CA GLY A 129 38.53 -26.16 39.18
C GLY A 129 37.15 -26.47 39.75
N THR A 130 37.13 -27.24 40.84
CA THR A 130 35.98 -27.45 41.74
C THR A 130 35.60 -26.13 42.42
N SER A 131 34.36 -25.66 42.22
CA SER A 131 33.75 -24.55 42.97
C SER A 131 32.26 -24.86 43.24
N PRO A 132 31.73 -24.58 44.45
CA PRO A 132 30.51 -25.20 44.97
C PRO A 132 29.21 -24.60 44.44
N SER A 133 28.18 -25.45 44.42
CA SER A 133 26.81 -25.18 44.03
C SER A 133 26.19 -23.95 44.72
N ALA A 134 25.94 -22.91 43.93
CA ALA A 134 24.89 -21.93 44.22
C ALA A 134 23.66 -22.29 43.39
N GLY A 135 22.55 -22.54 44.08
CA GLY A 135 21.27 -22.90 43.49
C GLY A 135 20.82 -21.87 42.46
N SER A 136 20.98 -22.23 41.19
CA SER A 136 20.47 -21.46 40.06
C SER A 136 19.00 -21.82 39.92
N VAL A 137 18.12 -20.92 40.37
CA VAL A 137 16.70 -21.00 40.04
C VAL A 137 16.62 -20.97 38.51
N PRO A 138 15.96 -21.94 37.85
CA PRO A 138 15.85 -21.91 36.41
C PRO A 138 15.01 -20.69 36.01
N VAL A 139 15.67 -19.63 35.55
CA VAL A 139 15.01 -18.58 34.78
C VAL A 139 14.56 -19.28 33.51
N THR A 140 13.26 -19.58 33.42
CA THR A 140 12.62 -20.01 32.18
C THR A 140 12.81 -18.90 31.15
N GLY A 141 13.90 -19.00 30.39
CA GLY A 141 14.14 -18.15 29.23
C GLY A 141 13.04 -18.44 28.22
N SER A 142 12.18 -17.45 27.99
CA SER A 142 11.22 -17.51 26.90
C SER A 142 12.01 -17.49 25.59
N THR A 143 12.12 -18.63 24.92
CA THR A 143 12.70 -18.69 23.58
C THR A 143 11.89 -17.78 22.65
N PRO A 144 12.53 -16.87 21.89
CA PRO A 144 11.84 -16.01 20.94
C PRO A 144 11.05 -16.87 19.95
N VAL A 145 9.75 -16.61 19.82
CA VAL A 145 8.91 -17.28 18.81
C VAL A 145 9.22 -16.63 17.46
N PRO A 146 9.52 -17.41 16.41
CA PRO A 146 9.83 -16.85 15.10
C PRO A 146 8.63 -16.12 14.49
N LEU A 147 8.91 -15.05 13.75
CA LEU A 147 7.90 -14.37 12.94
C LEU A 147 7.43 -15.27 11.80
N THR A 148 6.20 -15.06 11.37
CA THR A 148 5.61 -15.72 10.20
C THR A 148 5.24 -14.67 9.17
N ALA A 149 5.31 -15.00 7.89
CA ALA A 149 4.93 -14.09 6.82
C ALA A 149 4.07 -14.81 5.78
N ALA A 150 3.05 -14.12 5.29
CA ALA A 150 2.21 -14.58 4.19
C ALA A 150 2.20 -13.52 3.08
N TYR A 151 2.35 -13.93 1.82
CA TYR A 151 2.31 -13.00 0.69
C TYR A 151 1.10 -13.23 -0.19
N GLN A 152 0.61 -12.14 -0.78
CA GLN A 152 -0.46 -12.16 -1.75
C GLN A 152 -0.10 -11.25 -2.92
N THR A 153 -0.45 -11.68 -4.13
CA THR A 153 -0.24 -10.92 -5.36
C THR A 153 -1.58 -10.55 -5.97
N SER A 154 -1.76 -9.29 -6.33
CA SER A 154 -2.93 -8.81 -7.06
C SER A 154 -2.52 -8.17 -8.37
N GLY A 155 -3.36 -8.33 -9.39
CA GLY A 155 -3.08 -7.80 -10.72
C GLY A 155 -2.99 -6.28 -10.73
N GLY A 156 -2.06 -5.77 -11.53
CA GLY A 156 -1.92 -4.35 -11.81
C GLY A 156 -2.18 -4.03 -13.29
N LEU A 157 -2.14 -2.74 -13.62
CA LEU A 157 -2.19 -2.27 -14.99
C LEU A 157 -0.80 -2.36 -15.62
N LEU A 158 -0.73 -2.63 -16.94
CA LEU A 158 0.46 -2.37 -17.77
C LEU A 158 1.77 -3.09 -17.36
N GLY A 159 1.72 -4.41 -17.18
CA GLY A 159 2.95 -5.19 -16.93
C GLY A 159 3.55 -4.95 -15.55
N ALA A 160 2.70 -4.60 -14.58
CA ALA A 160 3.03 -4.53 -13.18
C ALA A 160 1.99 -5.29 -12.34
N TYR A 161 2.39 -5.76 -11.17
CA TYR A 161 1.49 -6.34 -10.17
C TYR A 161 1.83 -5.80 -8.79
N ARG A 162 0.85 -5.84 -7.88
CA ARG A 162 1.06 -5.45 -6.48
C ARG A 162 1.28 -6.71 -5.65
N MET A 163 2.25 -6.64 -4.75
CA MET A 163 2.51 -7.67 -3.75
C MET A 163 2.31 -7.07 -2.37
N THR A 164 1.58 -7.79 -1.52
CA THR A 164 1.41 -7.46 -0.10
C THR A 164 1.93 -8.62 0.72
N VAL A 165 2.79 -8.34 1.69
CA VAL A 165 3.33 -9.32 2.63
C VAL A 165 2.86 -8.94 4.03
N THR A 166 2.11 -9.82 4.67
CA THR A 166 1.67 -9.69 6.06
C THR A 166 2.66 -10.40 6.95
N VAL A 167 3.32 -9.68 7.85
CA VAL A 167 4.24 -10.20 8.86
C VAL A 167 3.47 -10.32 10.17
N ALA A 168 3.35 -11.53 10.70
CA ALA A 168 2.64 -11.83 11.94
C ALA A 168 3.59 -12.32 13.03
N ASN A 169 3.36 -11.83 14.25
CA ASN A 169 4.10 -12.21 15.44
C ASN A 169 3.21 -13.06 16.35
N PRO A 170 3.35 -14.40 16.33
CA PRO A 170 2.59 -15.27 17.22
C PRO A 170 3.12 -15.26 18.67
N GLY A 171 4.23 -14.57 18.94
CA GLY A 171 4.82 -14.46 20.26
C GLY A 171 4.04 -13.56 21.22
N THR A 172 4.40 -13.64 22.49
CA THR A 172 3.82 -12.83 23.60
C THR A 172 4.55 -11.51 23.83
N THR A 173 5.64 -11.26 23.11
CA THR A 173 6.43 -10.03 23.16
C THR A 173 6.48 -9.38 21.78
N ALA A 174 6.48 -8.04 21.71
CA ALA A 174 6.67 -7.35 20.44
C ALA A 174 8.02 -7.70 19.81
N ALA A 175 8.01 -7.99 18.51
CA ALA A 175 9.23 -8.22 17.73
C ALA A 175 9.66 -6.89 17.09
N ASN A 176 10.97 -6.62 17.07
CA ASN A 176 11.52 -5.40 16.49
C ASN A 176 12.63 -5.77 15.50
N GLY A 177 12.79 -4.96 14.44
CA GLY A 177 13.94 -5.07 13.55
C GLY A 177 13.97 -6.35 12.71
N TRP A 178 12.83 -6.72 12.12
CA TRP A 178 12.73 -7.85 11.21
C TRP A 178 13.31 -7.53 9.83
N THR A 179 13.67 -8.55 9.07
CA THR A 179 14.15 -8.43 7.69
C THR A 179 13.37 -9.36 6.78
N LEU A 180 12.73 -8.78 5.75
CA LEU A 180 12.03 -9.52 4.72
C LEU A 180 12.91 -9.61 3.46
N THR A 181 13.08 -10.81 2.93
CA THR A 181 13.80 -11.06 1.69
C THR A 181 12.86 -11.67 0.67
N VAL A 182 12.82 -11.10 -0.53
CA VAL A 182 12.02 -11.59 -1.66
C VAL A 182 12.91 -11.76 -2.88
N THR A 183 12.93 -12.96 -3.44
CA THR A 183 13.65 -13.26 -4.68
C THR A 183 12.66 -13.30 -5.84
N LEU A 184 12.82 -12.38 -6.78
CA LEU A 184 12.01 -12.32 -7.98
C LEU A 184 12.55 -13.30 -9.04
N PRO A 185 11.70 -13.80 -9.96
CA PRO A 185 12.12 -14.78 -10.96
C PRO A 185 13.14 -14.27 -11.99
N ARG A 186 13.26 -12.95 -12.14
CA ARG A 186 14.15 -12.31 -13.12
C ARG A 186 14.78 -11.07 -12.51
N ALA A 187 16.09 -10.89 -12.72
CA ALA A 187 16.83 -9.71 -12.27
C ALA A 187 16.43 -8.41 -13.01
N THR A 188 15.66 -8.50 -14.11
CA THR A 188 15.12 -7.33 -14.83
C THR A 188 13.86 -6.76 -14.19
N LEU A 189 13.22 -7.49 -13.27
CA LEU A 189 12.07 -6.99 -12.53
C LEU A 189 12.49 -5.90 -11.56
N ARG A 190 11.60 -4.94 -11.32
CA ARG A 190 11.88 -3.78 -10.47
C ARG A 190 10.80 -3.64 -9.42
N VAL A 191 11.20 -3.47 -8.17
CA VAL A 191 10.31 -3.12 -7.08
C VAL A 191 10.23 -1.60 -6.96
N GLY A 192 9.02 -1.09 -6.76
CA GLY A 192 8.75 0.32 -6.50
C GLY A 192 7.51 0.49 -5.62
N SER A 193 7.15 1.74 -5.32
CA SER A 193 5.97 2.09 -4.51
C SER A 193 5.90 1.32 -3.18
N VAL A 194 7.05 1.15 -2.52
CA VAL A 194 7.16 0.38 -1.27
C VAL A 194 6.52 1.18 -0.13
N THR A 195 5.72 0.50 0.69
CA THR A 195 5.07 1.04 1.88
C THR A 195 5.31 0.09 3.05
N GLY A 196 5.68 0.65 4.20
CA GLY A 196 5.94 -0.11 5.44
C GLY A 196 7.32 -0.74 5.50
N ALA A 197 8.22 -0.41 4.56
CA ALA A 197 9.62 -0.80 4.57
C ALA A 197 10.43 0.06 3.59
N THR A 198 11.73 0.09 3.81
CA THR A 198 12.73 0.53 2.83
C THR A 198 13.31 -0.69 2.13
N ALA A 199 13.45 -0.63 0.80
CA ALA A 199 13.91 -1.74 -0.02
C ALA A 199 15.31 -1.50 -0.60
N ALA A 200 16.13 -2.56 -0.65
CA ALA A 200 17.42 -2.61 -1.32
C ALA A 200 17.46 -3.81 -2.28
N GLN A 201 18.11 -3.65 -3.43
CA GLN A 201 18.22 -4.67 -4.45
C GLN A 201 19.64 -5.23 -4.55
N ASP A 202 19.75 -6.55 -4.68
CA ASP A 202 20.95 -7.25 -5.12
C ASP A 202 20.56 -8.33 -6.16
N GLY A 203 20.87 -8.08 -7.43
CA GLY A 203 20.46 -8.94 -8.53
C GLY A 203 18.94 -9.09 -8.63
N SER A 204 18.43 -10.31 -8.45
CA SER A 204 17.00 -10.63 -8.39
C SER A 204 16.43 -10.65 -6.97
N THR A 205 17.27 -10.44 -5.96
CA THR A 205 16.90 -10.47 -4.55
C THR A 205 16.64 -9.04 -4.05
N TRP A 206 15.55 -8.88 -3.32
CA TRP A 206 15.16 -7.63 -2.68
C TRP A 206 15.08 -7.84 -1.18
N THR A 207 15.76 -6.96 -0.44
CA THR A 207 15.76 -6.95 1.02
C THR A 207 14.97 -5.74 1.50
N PHE A 208 14.05 -5.97 2.42
CA PHE A 208 13.16 -4.97 2.99
C PHE A 208 13.42 -4.86 4.48
N VAL A 209 13.70 -3.64 4.92
CA VAL A 209 13.90 -3.28 6.33
C VAL A 209 12.72 -2.42 6.77
N PRO A 210 12.07 -2.69 7.91
CA PRO A 210 10.90 -1.95 8.35
C PRO A 210 11.16 -0.46 8.53
N ASP A 211 10.12 0.31 8.25
CA ASP A 211 10.06 1.72 8.66
C ASP A 211 9.70 1.82 10.14
N THR A 212 9.77 3.02 10.71
CA THR A 212 9.46 3.25 12.14
C THR A 212 8.05 2.80 12.55
N GLY A 213 7.07 2.89 11.64
CA GLY A 213 5.68 2.49 11.89
C GLY A 213 5.40 0.98 11.80
N THR A 214 6.31 0.21 11.20
CA THR A 214 6.17 -1.24 10.99
C THR A 214 7.28 -2.07 11.63
N SER A 215 8.31 -1.41 12.16
CA SER A 215 9.40 -2.05 12.89
C SER A 215 8.93 -2.85 14.11
N PRO A 216 8.09 -2.28 15.00
CA PRO A 216 7.46 -3.09 16.04
C PRO A 216 6.29 -3.89 15.45
N VAL A 217 6.40 -5.22 15.48
CA VAL A 217 5.26 -6.12 15.27
C VAL A 217 4.70 -6.49 16.65
N PRO A 218 3.49 -6.01 17.01
CA PRO A 218 2.93 -6.26 18.33
C PRO A 218 2.82 -7.75 18.65
N ALA A 219 2.87 -8.10 19.93
CA ALA A 219 2.61 -9.46 20.40
C ALA A 219 1.21 -9.93 19.95
N GLY A 220 1.13 -11.11 19.33
CA GLY A 220 -0.12 -11.61 18.73
C GLY A 220 -0.66 -10.77 17.57
N GLY A 221 0.12 -9.81 17.07
CA GLY A 221 -0.29 -8.84 16.06
C GLY A 221 0.39 -9.05 14.71
N SER A 222 0.08 -8.16 13.77
CA SER A 222 0.66 -8.19 12.42
C SER A 222 0.86 -6.80 11.85
N VAL A 223 1.83 -6.68 10.94
CA VAL A 223 2.07 -5.50 10.09
C VAL A 223 2.06 -5.91 8.62
N ALA A 224 1.87 -4.95 7.72
CA ALA A 224 1.86 -5.22 6.28
C ALA A 224 2.93 -4.40 5.56
N VAL A 225 3.59 -5.04 4.60
CA VAL A 225 4.49 -4.43 3.62
C VAL A 225 3.84 -4.55 2.25
N ALA A 226 3.74 -3.46 1.52
CA ALA A 226 3.16 -3.47 0.18
C ALA A 226 4.13 -2.83 -0.82
N PHE A 227 4.23 -3.41 -2.01
CA PHE A 227 5.05 -2.88 -3.09
C PHE A 227 4.52 -3.29 -4.46
N THR A 228 4.96 -2.58 -5.49
CA THR A 228 4.63 -2.86 -6.88
C THR A 228 5.84 -3.44 -7.58
N VAL A 229 5.65 -4.50 -8.36
CA VAL A 229 6.68 -5.10 -9.20
C VAL A 229 6.38 -4.79 -10.66
N SER A 230 7.31 -4.12 -11.34
CA SER A 230 7.21 -3.72 -12.74
C SER A 230 8.03 -4.62 -13.67
N GLY A 231 7.60 -4.74 -14.93
CA GLY A 231 8.25 -5.57 -15.95
C GLY A 231 7.82 -7.04 -15.92
N ALA A 232 6.75 -7.33 -15.18
CA ALA A 232 6.24 -8.68 -14.94
C ALA A 232 4.90 -8.89 -15.64
N THR A 233 4.62 -10.15 -15.99
CA THR A 233 3.27 -10.60 -16.32
C THR A 233 2.64 -11.26 -15.10
N LEU A 234 1.32 -11.45 -15.09
CA LEU A 234 0.65 -12.20 -14.01
C LEU A 234 1.18 -13.64 -13.86
N ILE A 235 1.74 -14.22 -14.92
CA ILE A 235 2.36 -15.55 -14.89
C ILE A 235 3.66 -15.55 -14.07
N ASP A 236 4.35 -14.40 -13.99
CA ASP A 236 5.59 -14.22 -13.23
C ASP A 236 5.35 -13.53 -11.87
N ALA A 237 4.11 -13.50 -11.38
CA ALA A 237 3.76 -12.75 -10.18
C ALA A 237 4.32 -13.39 -8.90
N ALA A 238 4.46 -14.72 -8.88
CA ALA A 238 4.97 -15.44 -7.72
C ALA A 238 6.50 -15.23 -7.58
N PRO A 239 6.99 -14.90 -6.38
CA PRO A 239 8.42 -14.87 -6.12
C PRO A 239 9.00 -16.29 -6.16
N GLN A 240 10.28 -16.42 -6.53
CA GLN A 240 11.02 -17.69 -6.41
C GLN A 240 11.39 -18.02 -4.96
N GLY A 241 11.46 -17.00 -4.11
CA GLY A 241 11.72 -17.16 -2.68
C GLY A 241 11.16 -15.99 -1.89
N CYS A 242 10.66 -16.26 -0.70
CA CYS A 242 10.22 -15.25 0.27
C CYS A 242 10.58 -15.75 1.67
N SER A 243 11.22 -14.91 2.48
CA SER A 243 11.53 -15.23 3.87
C SER A 243 11.50 -14.02 4.79
N ILE A 244 11.01 -14.22 6.02
CA ILE A 244 11.10 -13.27 7.14
C ILE A 244 12.10 -13.80 8.17
N ASP A 245 13.18 -13.06 8.42
CA ASP A 245 14.27 -13.48 9.33
C ASP A 245 14.77 -14.92 9.07
N GLY A 246 14.84 -15.29 7.79
CA GLY A 246 15.23 -16.64 7.33
C GLY A 246 14.11 -17.70 7.35
N THR A 247 12.93 -17.39 7.89
CA THR A 247 11.75 -18.26 7.88
C THR A 247 10.96 -18.09 6.58
N ALA A 248 10.68 -19.18 5.86
CA ALA A 248 9.96 -19.11 4.59
C ALA A 248 8.54 -18.54 4.74
N CYS A 249 8.13 -17.70 3.79
CA CYS A 249 6.76 -17.19 3.74
C CYS A 249 5.77 -18.24 3.22
N THR A 250 4.50 -18.09 3.59
CA THR A 250 3.36 -18.78 2.97
C THR A 250 2.71 -17.91 1.89
N SER A 251 1.91 -18.52 1.02
CA SER A 251 1.16 -17.86 -0.07
C SER A 251 -0.35 -17.97 0.14
#